data_AF-A0A3S0PSX7-F1
#
_entry.id   AF-A0A3S0PSX7-F1
#
_cell.length_a   1.000
_cell.length_b   1.000
_cell.length_c   1.000
_cell.angle_alpha   90.00
_cell.angle_beta   90.00
_cell.angle_gamma   90.00
#
_symmetry.space_group_name_H-M   'P 1'
#
loop_
_entity.id
_entity.type
_entity.pdbx_description
1 polymer ?
#
loop_
_entity_poly.entity_id
_entity_poly.type
_entity_poly.pdbx_seq_one_letter_code
_entity_poly.pdbx_strand_id
1 'polypeptide(L)'
;MIPKSVKLLFIIPFVIIIGYSVYLCTVYSSIPDTIPVRSFGNSKESYGNKIFLFLPILLNLIILFFIWRIISRPDKINFTFEIREEDREKTYYTTQLVMVILAIFVTILMGPLSFADVVYK
;
A
#
# COMPACT_ATOMS: atom_id res chain seq x y z
N MET A 1 -1.02 4.83 22.79
CA MET A 1 -0.70 3.38 22.78
C MET A 1 -1.35 2.76 21.55
N ILE A 2 -0.72 1.80 20.86
CA ILE A 2 -1.36 1.14 19.71
C ILE A 2 -2.18 -0.05 20.21
N PRO A 3 -3.49 -0.12 19.94
CA PRO A 3 -4.33 -1.25 20.31
C PRO A 3 -3.84 -2.55 19.67
N LYS A 4 -3.98 -3.68 20.38
CA LYS A 4 -3.62 -5.01 19.84
C LYS A 4 -4.41 -5.33 18.57
N SER A 5 -5.69 -4.95 18.50
CA SER A 5 -6.56 -5.13 17.33
C SER A 5 -6.04 -4.39 16.10
N VAL A 6 -5.69 -3.11 16.25
CA VAL A 6 -5.10 -2.29 15.19
C VAL A 6 -3.78 -2.89 14.70
N LYS A 7 -2.92 -3.35 15.62
CA LYS A 7 -1.65 -3.99 15.27
C LYS A 7 -1.85 -5.26 14.46
N LEU A 8 -2.82 -6.10 14.84
CA LEU A 8 -3.14 -7.34 14.16
C LEU A 8 -3.71 -7.08 12.75
N LEU A 9 -4.63 -6.13 12.62
CA LEU A 9 -5.18 -5.74 11.32
C LEU A 9 -4.12 -5.12 10.40
N PHE A 10 -3.15 -4.38 10.95
CA PHE A 10 -2.07 -3.79 10.16
C PHE A 10 -1.07 -4.81 9.59
N ILE A 11 -1.11 -6.08 10.02
CA ILE A 11 -0.30 -7.16 9.44
C ILE A 11 -0.87 -7.61 8.08
N ILE A 12 -2.18 -7.48 7.87
CA ILE A 12 -2.87 -7.89 6.64
C ILE A 12 -2.21 -7.33 5.36
N PRO A 13 -1.92 -6.02 5.23
CA PRO A 13 -1.29 -5.50 4.02
C PRO A 13 0.11 -6.09 3.77
N PHE A 14 0.87 -6.44 4.82
CA PHE A 14 2.16 -7.13 4.64
C PHE A 14 1.98 -8.55 4.10
N VAL A 15 0.98 -9.29 4.59
CA VAL A 15 0.66 -10.63 4.07
C VAL A 15 0.30 -10.56 2.59
N ILE A 16 -0.49 -9.55 2.20
CA ILE A 16 -0.86 -9.31 0.79
C ILE A 16 0.38 -9.00 -0.06
N ILE A 17 1.26 -8.09 0.40
CA ILE A 17 2.51 -7.76 -0.30
C ILE A 17 3.42 -8.99 -0.44
N ILE A 18 3.56 -9.79 0.61
CA ILE A 18 4.35 -11.03 0.58
C ILE A 18 3.75 -11.99 -0.46
N GLY A 19 2.44 -12.19 -0.46
CA GLY A 19 1.75 -13.02 -1.45
C GLY A 19 2.04 -12.59 -2.88
N TYR A 20 1.91 -11.28 -3.18
CA TYR A 20 2.21 -10.73 -4.50
C TYR A 20 3.70 -10.83 -4.85
N SER A 21 4.60 -10.61 -3.89
CA SER A 21 6.05 -10.69 -4.10
C SER A 21 6.49 -12.12 -4.40
N VAL A 22 5.96 -13.10 -3.66
CA VAL A 22 6.20 -14.52 -3.92
C VAL A 22 5.68 -14.91 -5.29
N TYR A 23 4.44 -14.52 -5.63
CA TYR A 23 3.89 -14.76 -6.96
C TYR A 23 4.79 -14.16 -8.05
N LEU A 24 5.17 -12.87 -7.92
CA LEU A 24 6.07 -12.21 -8.87
C LEU A 24 7.36 -13.00 -9.05
N CYS A 25 8.02 -13.40 -7.95
CA CYS A 25 9.26 -14.19 -8.01
C CYS A 25 9.07 -15.53 -8.75
N THR A 26 7.92 -16.21 -8.60
CA THR A 26 7.66 -17.48 -9.30
C THR A 26 7.50 -17.32 -10.82
N VAL A 27 6.98 -16.18 -11.27
CA VAL A 27 6.76 -15.91 -12.70
C VAL A 27 7.86 -15.04 -13.33
N TYR A 28 8.71 -14.40 -12.52
CA TYR A 28 9.66 -13.37 -12.95
C TYR A 28 10.62 -13.84 -14.05
N SER A 29 11.09 -15.08 -13.96
CA SER A 29 11.99 -15.68 -14.96
C SER A 29 11.32 -15.88 -16.32
N SER A 30 10.00 -16.02 -16.35
CA SER A 30 9.21 -16.19 -17.57
C SER A 30 8.84 -14.86 -18.22
N ILE A 31 9.05 -13.73 -17.53
CA ILE A 31 8.74 -12.39 -18.03
C ILE A 31 9.92 -11.89 -18.90
N PRO A 32 9.65 -11.43 -20.14
CA PRO A 32 10.66 -10.81 -20.99
C PRO A 32 11.34 -9.63 -20.28
N ASP A 33 12.63 -9.40 -20.54
CA ASP A 33 13.37 -8.29 -19.92
C ASP A 33 12.75 -6.91 -20.22
N THR A 34 12.03 -6.82 -21.33
CA THR A 34 11.36 -5.62 -21.80
C THR A 34 9.85 -5.83 -21.81
N ILE A 35 9.13 -5.05 -21.01
CA ILE A 35 7.66 -5.08 -20.90
C ILE A 35 7.06 -3.79 -21.45
N PRO A 36 5.86 -3.83 -22.04
CA PRO A 36 5.14 -2.61 -22.40
C PRO A 36 4.79 -1.86 -21.11
N VAL A 37 5.16 -0.58 -21.06
CA VAL A 37 4.79 0.35 -19.99
C VAL A 37 3.85 1.36 -20.61
N ARG A 38 2.59 1.37 -20.17
CA ARG A 38 1.61 2.31 -20.72
C ARG A 38 2.02 3.74 -20.35
N SER A 39 2.48 4.50 -21.35
CA SER A 39 2.63 5.94 -21.24
C SER A 39 1.22 6.56 -21.15
N PHE A 40 0.96 7.40 -20.15
CA PHE A 40 -0.29 8.14 -20.06
C PHE A 40 -0.33 9.20 -21.18
N GLY A 41 -0.90 8.85 -22.32
CA GLY A 41 -1.06 9.73 -23.49
C GLY A 41 -0.88 8.98 -24.82
N ASN A 42 -1.51 9.45 -25.89
CA ASN A 42 -1.47 8.92 -27.26
C ASN A 42 -0.07 9.00 -27.91
N SER A 43 0.96 8.44 -27.29
CA SER A 43 2.33 8.60 -27.78
C SER A 43 3.20 7.39 -27.46
N LYS A 44 3.34 6.53 -28.49
CA LYS A 44 4.31 5.43 -28.65
C LYS A 44 4.23 4.35 -27.57
N GLU A 45 4.27 3.09 -28.01
CA GLU A 45 4.54 1.97 -27.12
C GLU A 45 5.88 2.23 -26.42
N SER A 46 5.82 2.58 -25.14
CA SER A 46 7.00 2.74 -24.32
C SER A 46 7.31 1.39 -23.71
N TYR A 47 8.55 0.96 -23.85
CA TYR A 47 9.02 -0.33 -23.39
C TYR A 47 9.96 -0.09 -22.21
N GLY A 48 9.63 -0.67 -21.06
CA GLY A 48 10.40 -0.55 -19.82
C GLY A 48 11.03 -1.88 -19.41
N ASN A 49 11.99 -1.83 -18.49
CA ASN A 49 12.61 -3.03 -17.95
C ASN A 49 11.65 -3.75 -16.96
N LYS A 50 11.57 -5.08 -17.00
CA LYS A 50 10.76 -5.88 -16.06
C LYS A 50 11.04 -5.61 -14.58
N ILE A 51 12.18 -5.00 -14.23
CA ILE A 51 12.48 -4.55 -12.86
C ILE A 51 11.45 -3.53 -12.33
N PHE A 52 10.76 -2.80 -13.22
CA PHE A 52 9.69 -1.88 -12.83
C PHE A 52 8.49 -2.58 -12.15
N LEU A 53 8.36 -3.90 -12.28
CA LEU A 53 7.35 -4.69 -11.55
C LEU A 53 7.54 -4.66 -10.03
N PHE A 54 8.74 -4.33 -9.54
CA PHE A 54 9.01 -4.14 -8.12
C PHE A 54 8.69 -2.71 -7.64
N LEU A 55 8.48 -1.75 -8.54
CA LEU A 55 8.22 -0.36 -8.17
C LEU A 55 6.93 -0.19 -7.35
N PRO A 56 5.79 -0.80 -7.72
CA PRO A 56 4.58 -0.70 -6.91
C PRO A 56 4.74 -1.37 -5.54
N ILE A 57 5.51 -2.46 -5.44
CA ILE A 57 5.82 -3.13 -4.16
C ILE A 57 6.59 -2.17 -3.25
N LEU A 58 7.64 -1.53 -3.79
CA LEU A 58 8.43 -0.55 -3.06
C LEU A 58 7.59 0.66 -2.64
N LEU A 59 6.78 1.21 -3.56
CA LEU A 59 5.92 2.36 -3.28
C LEU A 59 4.88 2.03 -2.20
N ASN A 60 4.30 0.83 -2.23
CA ASN A 60 3.37 0.38 -1.21
C ASN A 60 4.03 0.27 0.17
N LEU A 61 5.26 -0.27 0.25
CA LEU A 61 6.02 -0.29 1.51
C LEU A 61 6.29 1.11 2.06
N ILE A 62 6.61 2.08 1.19
CA ILE A 62 6.80 3.49 1.57
C ILE A 62 5.49 4.07 2.14
N ILE A 63 4.36 3.83 1.48
CA ILE A 63 3.04 4.29 1.95
C ILE A 63 2.70 3.66 3.31
N LEU A 64 2.89 2.34 3.46
CA LEU A 64 2.67 1.65 4.72
C LEU A 64 3.56 2.20 5.84
N PHE A 65 4.81 2.56 5.54
CA PHE A 65 5.70 3.20 6.52
C PHE A 65 5.14 4.55 7.00
N PHE A 66 4.62 5.39 6.08
CA PHE A 66 3.98 6.65 6.45
C PHE A 66 2.71 6.45 7.27
N ILE A 67 1.87 5.49 6.87
CA ILE A 67 0.64 5.16 7.62
C ILE A 67 0.99 4.65 9.02
N TRP A 68 1.98 3.76 9.14
CA TRP A 68 2.47 3.26 10.42
C TRP A 68 2.95 4.41 11.33
N ARG A 69 3.65 5.38 10.77
CA ARG A 69 4.10 6.57 11.49
C ARG A 69 2.94 7.38 12.07
N ILE A 70 1.82 7.49 11.35
CA ILE A 70 0.61 8.18 11.80
C ILE A 70 -0.10 7.35 12.89
N ILE A 71 -0.28 6.05 12.67
CA ILE A 71 -0.90 5.13 13.66
C ILE A 71 -0.11 5.12 14.98
N SER A 72 1.22 5.19 14.90
CA SER A 72 2.11 5.19 16.07
C SER A 72 2.08 6.48 16.86
N ARG A 73 1.66 7.59 16.24
CA ARG A 73 1.62 8.93 16.86
C ARG A 73 0.34 9.68 16.49
N PRO A 74 -0.85 9.20 16.93
CA PRO A 74 -2.12 9.87 16.66
C PRO A 74 -2.21 11.26 17.33
N ASP A 75 -1.39 11.50 18.36
CA ASP A 75 -1.23 12.78 19.06
C ASP A 75 -0.74 13.92 18.16
N LYS A 76 -0.09 13.61 17.03
CA LYS A 76 0.44 14.62 16.10
C LYS A 76 -0.53 14.99 14.99
N ILE A 77 -1.73 14.42 15.00
CA ILE A 77 -2.75 14.72 13.99
C ILE A 77 -3.47 16.00 14.40
N ASN A 78 -3.42 17.00 13.53
CA ASN A 78 -4.18 18.24 13.70
C ASN A 78 -5.61 17.98 13.23
N PHE A 79 -6.50 17.70 14.18
CA PHE A 79 -7.93 17.56 13.92
C PHE A 79 -8.56 18.95 13.73
N THR A 80 -9.47 19.08 12.77
CA THR A 80 -10.19 20.35 12.49
C THR A 80 -11.21 20.69 13.58
N PHE A 81 -11.49 19.76 14.49
CA PHE A 81 -12.44 19.91 15.59
C PHE A 81 -11.73 19.81 16.94
N GLU A 82 -12.28 20.46 17.94
CA GLU A 82 -11.80 20.38 19.31
C GLU A 82 -12.09 18.99 19.89
N ILE A 83 -11.05 18.31 20.36
CA ILE A 83 -11.17 17.00 20.99
C ILE A 83 -11.34 17.22 22.49
N ARG A 84 -12.54 16.94 23.00
CA ARG A 84 -12.78 16.84 24.44
C ARG A 84 -11.90 15.74 25.03
N GLU A 85 -11.35 15.96 26.22
CA GLU A 85 -10.43 15.00 26.85
C GLU A 85 -11.04 13.61 27.04
N GLU A 86 -12.32 13.54 27.37
CA GLU A 86 -13.09 12.30 27.53
C GLU A 86 -13.22 11.46 26.24
N ASP A 87 -13.19 12.10 25.07
CA ASP A 87 -13.34 11.45 23.77
C ASP A 87 -12.00 11.18 23.08
N ARG A 88 -10.90 11.75 23.59
CA ARG A 88 -9.57 11.69 22.98
C ARG A 88 -9.14 10.26 22.66
N GLU A 89 -9.30 9.34 23.61
CA GLU A 89 -8.91 7.94 23.39
C GLU A 89 -9.76 7.25 22.31
N LYS A 90 -11.06 7.52 22.28
CA LYS A 90 -11.98 6.98 21.26
C LYS A 90 -11.66 7.56 19.88
N THR A 91 -11.37 8.85 19.80
CA THR A 91 -10.95 9.51 18.55
C THR A 91 -9.65 8.90 18.05
N TYR A 92 -8.64 8.76 18.90
CA TYR A 92 -7.35 8.15 18.50
C TYR A 92 -7.52 6.70 18.03
N TYR A 93 -8.32 5.90 18.75
CA TYR A 93 -8.64 4.54 18.33
C TYR A 93 -9.30 4.51 16.95
N THR A 94 -10.31 5.35 16.74
CA THR A 94 -11.06 5.44 15.49
C THR A 94 -10.15 5.87 14.34
N THR A 95 -9.32 6.89 14.54
CA THR A 95 -8.35 7.35 13.55
C THR A 95 -7.35 6.25 13.20
N GLN A 96 -6.81 5.54 14.19
CA GLN A 96 -5.91 4.41 13.94
C GLN A 96 -6.59 3.31 13.11
N LEU A 97 -7.86 3.00 13.40
CA LEU A 97 -8.63 2.00 12.68
C LEU A 97 -8.87 2.41 11.22
N VAL A 98 -9.27 3.67 10.98
CA VAL A 98 -9.42 4.24 9.62
C VAL A 98 -8.11 4.17 8.84
N MET A 99 -6.99 4.51 9.48
CA MET A 99 -5.67 4.43 8.84
C MET A 99 -5.30 2.99 8.44
N VAL A 100 -5.66 1.99 9.24
CA VAL A 100 -5.45 0.58 8.88
C VAL A 100 -6.34 0.16 7.71
N ILE A 101 -7.62 0.55 7.70
CA ILE A 101 -8.52 0.28 6.56
C ILE A 101 -7.95 0.90 5.28
N LEU A 102 -7.47 2.15 5.36
CA LEU A 102 -6.86 2.83 4.22
C LEU A 102 -5.57 2.12 3.75
N ALA A 103 -4.73 1.63 4.68
CA ALA A 103 -3.55 0.84 4.33
C ALA A 103 -3.89 -0.43 3.56
N ILE A 104 -4.92 -1.17 4.00
CA ILE A 104 -5.39 -2.38 3.31
C ILE A 104 -5.92 -2.02 1.93
N PHE A 105 -6.76 -0.98 1.85
CA PHE A 105 -7.36 -0.54 0.59
C PHE A 105 -6.32 -0.12 -0.44
N VAL A 106 -5.35 0.72 -0.05
CA VAL A 106 -4.23 1.14 -0.92
C VAL A 106 -3.40 -0.08 -1.36
N THR A 107 -3.15 -1.02 -0.45
CA THR A 107 -2.39 -2.23 -0.77
C THR A 107 -3.09 -3.09 -1.82
N ILE A 108 -4.41 -3.26 -1.69
CA ILE A 108 -5.21 -3.99 -2.67
C ILE A 108 -5.21 -3.27 -4.02
N LEU A 109 -5.32 -1.94 -4.06
CA LEU A 109 -5.28 -1.18 -5.31
C LEU A 109 -3.92 -1.23 -6.02
N MET A 110 -2.82 -1.25 -5.26
CA MET A 110 -1.46 -1.36 -5.80
C MET A 110 -1.16 -2.74 -6.43
N GLY A 111 -1.86 -3.80 -6.01
CA GLY A 111 -1.70 -5.15 -6.54
C GLY A 111 -1.98 -5.24 -8.05
N PRO A 112 -3.23 -4.99 -8.50
CA PRO A 112 -3.59 -4.99 -9.92
C PRO A 112 -2.79 -4.00 -10.75
N LEU A 113 -2.44 -2.82 -10.20
CA LEU A 113 -1.56 -1.85 -10.89
C LEU A 113 -0.20 -2.44 -11.26
N SER A 114 0.28 -3.46 -10.54
CA SER A 114 1.55 -4.14 -10.82
C SER A 114 1.47 -5.16 -11.96
N PHE A 115 0.28 -5.71 -12.24
CA PHE A 115 0.11 -6.85 -13.13
C PHE A 115 -0.87 -6.63 -14.29
N ALA A 116 -1.66 -5.55 -14.27
CA ALA A 116 -2.64 -5.24 -15.31
C ALA A 116 -1.99 -5.12 -16.69
N ASP A 117 -0.76 -4.61 -16.77
CA ASP A 117 -0.04 -4.46 -18.05
C ASP A 117 0.74 -5.72 -18.49
N VAL A 118 0.95 -6.71 -17.60
CA VAL A 118 1.80 -7.89 -17.90
C VAL A 118 1.03 -9.21 -17.98
N VAL A 119 -0.05 -9.36 -17.21
CA VAL A 119 -0.82 -10.62 -17.12
C VAL A 119 -2.09 -10.58 -17.97
N TYR A 120 -2.73 -9.42 -18.12
CA TYR A 120 -3.94 -9.28 -18.93
C TYR A 120 -3.57 -8.85 -20.35
N LYS A 121 -3.30 -9.86 -21.19
CA LYS A 121 -3.28 -9.72 -22.65
C LYS A 121 -4.69 -9.78 -23.22
#